data_AF-A0A2G2KAS5-F1
#
_entry.id   AF-A0A2G2KAS5-F1
#
_cell.length_a   1.000
_cell.length_b   1.000
_cell.length_c   1.000
_cell.angle_alpha   90.00
_cell.angle_beta   90.00
_cell.angle_gamma   90.00
#
_symmetry.space_group_name_H-M   'P 1'
#
loop_
_entity.id
_entity.type
_entity.pdbx_description
1 polymer ?
#
loop_
_entity_poly.entity_id
_entity_poly.type
_entity_poly.pdbx_seq_one_letter_code
_entity_poly.pdbx_strand_id
1 'polypeptide(L)'
;MKKLLLIFTVVVIVACKDKKETENKNIESIKTPKTEKISLGYPEIQKFSKQITFLREEIHDFSEDIEIEEIGVVEGEKLETYNFLFYVGDNTNLELLSKYTLALMLYPEDKEVLLSSKDKKRGFIVKSVKCKIMREGKYPVVVFPDYNIGFKKIKMAKAYLYNKDGILNPNKQKLIIKEFSL
;
A
#
# COMPACT_ATOMS: atom_id res chain seq x y z
N MET A 1 -54.85 7.63 21.28
CA MET A 1 -55.29 6.21 21.35
C MET A 1 -55.23 5.60 19.96
N LYS A 2 -54.66 4.39 19.84
CA LYS A 2 -54.78 3.39 18.73
C LYS A 2 -54.21 3.85 17.36
N LYS A 3 -53.04 3.39 16.89
CA LYS A 3 -52.65 2.06 16.35
C LYS A 3 -53.39 1.63 15.05
N LEU A 4 -52.58 1.03 14.16
CA LEU A 4 -52.83 0.25 12.91
C LEU A 4 -52.97 1.07 11.61
N LEU A 5 -52.09 0.98 10.59
CA LEU A 5 -51.49 -0.15 9.83
C LEU A 5 -52.49 -0.77 8.86
N LEU A 6 -52.30 -0.59 7.54
CA LEU A 6 -52.76 -1.56 6.55
C LEU A 6 -51.91 -1.49 5.26
N ILE A 7 -51.31 -2.65 4.98
CA ILE A 7 -50.57 -3.04 3.79
C ILE A 7 -51.59 -3.40 2.69
N PHE A 8 -51.34 -3.04 1.43
CA PHE A 8 -51.91 -3.78 0.30
C PHE A 8 -50.87 -3.97 -0.81
N THR A 9 -50.44 -5.23 -0.92
CA THR A 9 -49.70 -5.80 -2.04
C THR A 9 -50.71 -6.19 -3.11
N VAL A 10 -50.48 -5.84 -4.38
CA VAL A 10 -51.10 -6.52 -5.52
C VAL A 10 -50.01 -6.90 -6.52
N VAL A 11 -49.73 -8.20 -6.53
CA VAL A 11 -48.97 -8.91 -7.55
C VAL A 11 -49.91 -9.13 -8.73
N VAL A 12 -49.53 -8.72 -9.94
CA VAL A 12 -50.20 -9.18 -11.17
C VAL A 12 -49.23 -10.08 -11.93
N ILE A 13 -49.47 -11.38 -11.80
CA ILE A 13 -48.96 -12.41 -12.70
C ILE A 13 -49.86 -12.36 -13.95
N VAL A 14 -49.29 -12.08 -15.12
CA VAL A 14 -49.93 -12.44 -16.38
C VAL A 14 -49.00 -13.42 -17.11
N ALA A 15 -49.32 -14.69 -16.96
CA ALA A 15 -48.84 -15.74 -17.83
C ALA A 15 -49.68 -15.70 -19.12
N CYS A 16 -49.05 -15.49 -20.28
CA CYS A 16 -49.61 -15.86 -21.57
C CYS A 16 -48.60 -16.76 -22.28
N LYS A 17 -49.11 -17.92 -22.69
CA LYS A 17 -48.40 -19.07 -23.22
C LYS A 17 -48.54 -19.11 -24.74
N ASP A 18 -47.40 -19.35 -25.41
CA ASP A 18 -47.17 -19.95 -26.74
C ASP A 18 -47.68 -19.27 -28.03
N LYS A 19 -46.74 -18.71 -28.82
CA LYS A 19 -46.20 -19.32 -30.05
C LYS A 19 -45.17 -18.43 -30.78
N LYS A 20 -43.98 -19.02 -31.01
CA LYS A 20 -42.95 -18.81 -32.06
C LYS A 20 -42.92 -17.47 -32.82
N GLU A 21 -41.84 -16.70 -32.60
CA GLU A 21 -40.92 -16.33 -33.68
C GLU A 21 -39.55 -15.92 -33.08
N THR A 22 -38.51 -16.47 -33.67
CA THR A 22 -37.11 -16.30 -33.28
C THR A 22 -36.58 -15.06 -33.99
N GLU A 23 -36.37 -13.96 -33.28
CA GLU A 23 -35.51 -12.88 -33.76
C GLU A 23 -34.53 -12.42 -32.67
N ASN A 24 -33.27 -12.74 -32.94
CA ASN A 24 -32.08 -12.25 -32.26
C ASN A 24 -32.14 -10.74 -32.07
N LYS A 25 -32.30 -10.29 -30.81
CA LYS A 25 -31.76 -9.00 -30.39
C LYS A 25 -30.59 -9.25 -29.46
N ASN A 26 -29.42 -9.01 -30.02
CA ASN A 26 -28.14 -8.78 -29.38
C ASN A 26 -28.35 -8.09 -28.03
N ILE A 27 -28.24 -8.86 -26.95
CA ILE A 27 -27.94 -8.30 -25.64
C ILE A 27 -26.45 -7.97 -25.76
N GLU A 28 -26.15 -6.69 -25.99
CA GLU A 28 -24.84 -6.14 -25.66
C GLU A 28 -24.58 -6.48 -24.20
N SER A 29 -23.87 -7.59 -24.01
CA SER A 29 -23.13 -7.87 -22.81
C SER A 29 -22.24 -6.65 -22.60
N ILE A 30 -22.69 -5.73 -21.75
CA ILE A 30 -21.85 -4.69 -21.16
C ILE A 30 -20.72 -5.47 -20.50
N LYS A 31 -19.61 -5.58 -21.24
CA LYS A 31 -18.35 -6.09 -20.74
C LYS A 31 -18.00 -5.14 -19.61
N THR A 32 -18.22 -5.57 -18.37
CA THR A 32 -17.40 -5.09 -17.25
C THR A 32 -15.97 -5.03 -17.78
N PRO A 33 -15.32 -3.86 -17.77
CA PRO A 33 -13.94 -3.79 -18.21
C PRO A 33 -13.19 -4.72 -17.26
N LYS A 34 -12.75 -5.86 -17.79
CA LYS A 34 -11.64 -6.58 -17.19
C LYS A 34 -10.54 -5.54 -17.17
N THR A 35 -10.23 -5.01 -15.99
CA THR A 35 -9.00 -4.29 -15.74
C THR A 35 -7.89 -5.23 -16.21
N GLU A 36 -7.45 -5.04 -17.45
CA GLU A 36 -6.25 -5.67 -17.95
C GLU A 36 -5.17 -5.24 -16.98
N LYS A 37 -4.68 -6.20 -16.19
CA LYS A 37 -3.51 -5.99 -15.36
C LYS A 37 -2.39 -5.65 -16.32
N ILE A 38 -2.13 -4.36 -16.45
CA ILE A 38 -1.01 -3.81 -17.18
C ILE A 38 0.19 -4.59 -16.66
N SER A 39 0.85 -5.34 -17.53
CA SER A 39 2.20 -5.82 -17.27
C SER A 39 3.04 -4.56 -17.14
N LEU A 40 3.12 -4.02 -15.92
CA LEU A 40 3.83 -2.79 -15.65
C LEU A 40 5.25 -3.01 -16.15
N GLY A 41 5.73 -2.20 -17.09
CA GLY A 41 7.06 -2.33 -17.70
C GLY A 41 8.22 -2.07 -16.73
N TYR A 42 8.01 -2.25 -15.42
CA TYR A 42 8.98 -2.04 -14.36
C TYR A 42 9.88 -3.26 -14.18
N PRO A 43 11.13 -3.04 -13.74
CA PRO A 43 12.05 -4.12 -13.43
C PRO A 43 11.54 -4.96 -12.25
N GLU A 44 11.70 -6.28 -12.35
CA GLU A 44 11.47 -7.20 -11.23
C GLU A 44 12.54 -7.00 -10.16
N ILE A 45 12.13 -7.06 -8.90
CA ILE A 45 13.06 -7.13 -7.79
C ILE A 45 13.82 -8.46 -7.84
N GLN A 46 15.10 -8.44 -7.43
CA GLN A 46 15.80 -9.70 -7.22
C GLN A 46 15.10 -10.47 -6.11
N LYS A 47 14.91 -11.78 -6.30
CA LYS A 47 14.31 -12.63 -5.27
C LYS A 47 15.15 -12.55 -4.01
N PHE A 48 14.52 -12.21 -2.89
CA PHE A 48 15.19 -12.27 -1.60
C PHE A 48 15.40 -13.73 -1.20
N SER A 49 16.52 -13.99 -0.52
CA SER A 49 16.85 -15.32 0.01
C SER A 49 15.98 -15.75 1.19
N LYS A 50 15.28 -14.79 1.81
CA LYS A 50 14.46 -14.95 3.00
C LYS A 50 13.01 -14.55 2.71
N GLN A 51 12.09 -15.08 3.50
CA GLN A 51 10.68 -14.75 3.41
C GLN A 51 10.44 -13.29 3.84
N ILE A 52 9.50 -12.64 3.16
CA ILE A 52 9.03 -11.30 3.53
C ILE A 52 8.07 -11.42 4.70
N THR A 53 8.31 -10.64 5.75
CA THR A 53 7.40 -10.46 6.87
C THR A 53 6.61 -9.18 6.65
N PHE A 54 5.28 -9.26 6.65
CA PHE A 54 4.43 -8.08 6.54
C PHE A 54 4.30 -7.41 7.92
N LEU A 55 4.64 -6.11 7.96
CA LEU A 55 4.58 -5.27 9.15
C LEU A 55 3.23 -4.53 9.25
N ARG A 56 2.58 -4.31 8.11
CA ARG A 56 1.28 -3.62 8.01
C ARG A 56 0.60 -3.98 6.70
N GLU A 57 -0.69 -4.26 6.77
CA GLU A 57 -1.58 -4.59 5.66
C GLU A 57 -2.82 -3.69 5.71
N GLU A 58 -2.63 -2.40 5.42
CA GLU A 58 -3.69 -1.39 5.51
C GLU A 58 -3.34 -0.24 4.57
N ILE A 59 -4.30 0.23 3.79
CA ILE A 59 -4.11 1.36 2.88
C ILE A 59 -3.69 2.61 3.66
N HIS A 60 -2.74 3.35 3.11
CA HIS A 60 -2.36 4.67 3.56
C HIS A 60 -2.24 5.63 2.38
N ASP A 61 -3.13 6.61 2.36
CA ASP A 61 -3.16 7.65 1.33
C ASP A 61 -2.18 8.77 1.70
N PHE A 62 -1.05 8.85 1.01
CA PHE A 62 -0.18 10.01 1.11
C PHE A 62 -0.80 11.23 0.43
N SER A 63 -1.54 11.03 -0.66
CA SER A 63 -2.37 12.03 -1.36
C SER A 63 -3.54 11.32 -2.08
N GLU A 64 -4.37 12.06 -2.80
CA GLU A 64 -5.43 11.48 -3.66
C GLU A 64 -4.87 10.62 -4.80
N ASP A 65 -3.58 10.79 -5.13
CA ASP A 65 -2.91 10.11 -6.24
C ASP A 65 -1.86 9.09 -5.79
N ILE A 66 -1.59 8.96 -4.48
CA ILE A 66 -0.52 8.10 -3.98
C ILE A 66 -0.95 7.35 -2.73
N GLU A 67 -0.99 6.03 -2.86
CA GLU A 67 -1.43 5.08 -1.84
C GLU A 67 -0.35 4.00 -1.63
N ILE A 68 -0.14 3.61 -0.37
CA ILE A 68 0.62 2.40 -0.02
C ILE A 68 -0.33 1.43 0.67
N GLU A 69 -0.46 0.22 0.15
CA GLU A 69 -1.35 -0.83 0.64
C GLU A 69 -0.71 -1.63 1.78
N GLU A 70 0.54 -2.05 1.58
CA GLU A 70 1.21 -2.98 2.48
C GLU A 70 2.67 -2.60 2.67
N ILE A 71 3.23 -3.00 3.80
CA ILE A 71 4.66 -2.85 4.08
C ILE A 71 5.23 -4.19 4.51
N GLY A 72 6.11 -4.71 3.66
CA GLY A 72 6.94 -5.88 3.96
C GLY A 72 8.32 -5.49 4.44
N VAL A 73 8.96 -6.38 5.17
CA VAL A 73 10.39 -6.31 5.48
C VAL A 73 11.04 -7.67 5.29
N VAL A 74 12.30 -7.65 4.87
CA VAL A 74 13.13 -8.85 4.74
C VAL A 74 14.55 -8.54 5.17
N GLU A 75 15.17 -9.47 5.89
CA GLU A 75 16.59 -9.37 6.24
C GLU A 75 17.45 -9.27 4.98
N GLY A 76 18.40 -8.33 4.99
CA GLY A 76 19.39 -8.17 3.94
C GLY A 76 20.51 -9.20 4.02
N GLU A 77 21.42 -9.15 3.05
CA GLU A 77 22.58 -10.04 3.01
C GLU A 77 23.65 -9.65 4.04
N LYS A 78 23.71 -8.38 4.41
CA LYS A 78 24.65 -7.86 5.41
C LYS A 78 24.03 -7.97 6.80
N LEU A 79 24.89 -8.17 7.79
CA LEU A 79 24.48 -8.19 9.19
C LEU A 79 23.72 -6.90 9.55
N GLU A 80 22.58 -7.06 10.22
CA GLU A 80 21.72 -5.97 10.71
C GLU A 80 21.18 -5.01 9.62
N THR A 81 21.23 -5.41 8.35
CA THR A 81 20.56 -4.69 7.27
C THR A 81 19.21 -5.32 6.93
N TYR A 82 18.26 -4.47 6.53
CA TYR A 82 16.91 -4.90 6.16
C TYR A 82 16.46 -4.16 4.90
N ASN A 83 15.73 -4.86 4.03
CA ASN A 83 15.04 -4.26 2.89
C ASN A 83 13.57 -4.11 3.25
N PHE A 84 13.03 -2.90 3.15
CA PHE A 84 11.59 -2.68 3.28
C PHE A 84 10.96 -2.60 1.90
N LEU A 85 9.78 -3.18 1.76
CA LEU A 85 8.98 -3.19 0.56
C LEU A 85 7.71 -2.42 0.84
N PHE A 86 7.50 -1.33 0.11
CA PHE A 86 6.28 -0.55 0.17
C PHE A 86 5.45 -0.92 -1.06
N TYR A 87 4.42 -1.75 -0.86
CA TYR A 87 3.51 -2.17 -1.92
C TYR A 87 2.58 -1.02 -2.25
N VAL A 88 2.61 -0.63 -3.52
CA VAL A 88 1.94 0.56 -3.99
C VAL A 88 0.51 0.22 -4.37
N GLY A 89 -0.45 1.04 -3.95
CA GLY A 89 -1.86 0.76 -4.19
C GLY A 89 -2.25 0.90 -5.66
N ASP A 90 -3.27 0.13 -6.07
CA ASP A 90 -3.71 0.03 -7.47
C ASP A 90 -4.10 1.40 -8.09
N ASN A 91 -4.56 2.35 -7.28
CA ASN A 91 -4.97 3.69 -7.73
C ASN A 91 -3.83 4.71 -7.80
N THR A 92 -2.60 4.31 -7.45
CA THR A 92 -1.47 5.24 -7.39
C THR A 92 -1.01 5.68 -8.77
N ASN A 93 -0.82 6.99 -8.95
CA ASN A 93 -0.08 7.55 -10.06
C ASN A 93 1.42 7.25 -9.90
N LEU A 94 1.87 6.14 -10.51
CA LEU A 94 3.25 5.64 -10.41
C LEU A 94 4.29 6.62 -10.99
N GLU A 95 3.93 7.38 -12.03
CA GLU A 95 4.81 8.41 -12.58
C GLU A 95 5.02 9.54 -11.56
N LEU A 96 3.95 9.99 -10.93
CA LEU A 96 4.02 10.99 -9.86
C LEU A 96 4.83 10.46 -8.67
N LEU A 97 4.56 9.25 -8.20
CA LEU A 97 5.30 8.62 -7.09
C LEU A 97 6.82 8.59 -7.36
N SER A 98 7.24 8.28 -8.59
CA SER A 98 8.66 8.27 -8.98
C SER A 98 9.35 9.64 -8.85
N LYS A 99 8.59 10.74 -8.78
CA LYS A 99 9.11 12.10 -8.56
C LYS A 99 9.41 12.39 -7.09
N TYR A 100 9.00 11.53 -6.15
CA TYR A 100 9.25 11.68 -4.72
C TYR A 100 10.46 10.88 -4.22
N THR A 101 10.84 11.19 -2.99
CA THR A 101 11.79 10.47 -2.15
C THR A 101 11.03 9.97 -0.93
N LEU A 102 11.15 8.68 -0.63
CA LEU A 102 10.58 8.05 0.56
C LEU A 102 11.59 8.12 1.69
N ALA A 103 11.21 8.74 2.80
CA ALA A 103 11.97 8.71 4.05
C ALA A 103 11.31 7.72 5.02
N LEU A 104 12.12 6.87 5.65
CA LEU A 104 11.71 5.97 6.71
C LEU A 104 12.50 6.28 7.98
N MET A 105 11.77 6.58 9.05
CA MET A 105 12.30 6.83 10.40
C MET A 105 11.95 5.66 11.30
N LEU A 106 12.93 5.11 12.01
CA LEU A 106 12.74 4.00 12.95
C LEU A 106 13.10 4.41 14.37
N TYR A 107 12.12 4.29 15.25
CA TYR A 107 12.21 4.64 16.67
C TYR A 107 12.34 3.33 17.48
N PRO A 108 13.51 3.04 18.06
CA PRO A 108 13.66 1.85 18.89
C PRO A 108 12.82 1.98 20.18
N GLU A 109 12.50 0.84 20.80
CA GLU A 109 11.92 0.84 22.15
C GLU A 109 12.87 1.45 23.20
N ASP A 110 14.15 1.07 23.13
CA ASP A 110 15.22 1.61 23.94
C ASP A 110 16.10 2.54 23.08
N LYS A 111 16.27 3.80 23.50
CA LYS A 111 17.09 4.77 22.76
C LYS A 111 18.60 4.53 22.93
N GLU A 112 19.02 3.80 23.96
CA GLU A 112 20.44 3.55 24.23
C GLU A 112 21.11 2.65 23.19
N VAL A 113 20.32 1.89 22.42
CA VAL A 113 20.79 1.06 21.30
C VAL A 113 21.25 1.89 20.09
N LEU A 114 20.90 3.18 20.03
CA LEU A 114 21.31 4.06 18.94
C LEU A 114 22.80 4.38 19.05
N LEU A 115 23.60 4.00 18.05
CA LEU A 115 25.06 4.13 18.15
C LEU A 115 25.56 5.58 17.98
N SER A 116 24.98 6.34 17.03
CA SER A 116 25.49 7.67 16.72
C SER A 116 24.94 8.72 17.69
N SER A 117 25.77 9.68 18.11
CA SER A 117 25.34 10.79 18.97
C SER A 117 24.21 11.62 18.34
N LYS A 118 24.21 11.72 17.01
CA LYS A 118 23.15 12.39 16.24
C LYS A 118 21.82 11.68 16.38
N ASP A 119 21.81 10.35 16.24
CA ASP A 119 20.59 9.56 16.31
C ASP A 119 20.11 9.43 17.76
N LYS A 120 21.01 9.30 18.74
CA LYS A 120 20.67 9.40 20.18
C LYS A 120 19.93 10.70 20.49
N LYS A 121 20.46 11.84 20.03
CA LYS A 121 19.83 13.16 20.22
C LYS A 121 18.44 13.23 19.58
N ARG A 122 18.25 12.61 18.41
CA ARG A 122 16.96 12.57 17.70
C ARG A 122 16.00 11.54 18.29
N GLY A 123 16.51 10.48 18.88
CA GLY A 123 15.78 9.31 19.36
C GLY A 123 15.33 8.35 18.26
N PHE A 124 15.90 8.45 17.05
CA PHE A 124 15.57 7.58 15.90
C PHE A 124 16.67 7.63 14.85
N ILE A 125 16.76 6.57 14.04
CA ILE A 125 17.52 6.56 12.79
C ILE A 125 16.60 6.96 11.63
N VAL A 126 17.17 7.54 10.58
CA VAL A 126 16.45 7.84 9.33
C VAL A 126 17.28 7.42 8.13
N LYS A 127 16.62 6.91 7.11
CA LYS A 127 17.17 6.77 5.76
C LYS A 127 16.14 7.30 4.75
N SER A 128 16.63 7.71 3.59
CA SER A 128 15.78 8.17 2.49
C SER A 128 16.23 7.53 1.20
N VAL A 129 15.27 7.18 0.34
CA VAL A 129 15.53 6.60 -0.98
C VAL A 129 14.67 7.28 -2.03
N LYS A 130 15.23 7.54 -3.20
CA LYS A 130 14.43 7.99 -4.34
C LYS A 130 13.44 6.89 -4.71
N CYS A 131 12.17 7.22 -4.88
CA CYS A 131 11.17 6.23 -5.27
C CYS A 131 11.50 5.70 -6.67
N LYS A 132 11.96 4.45 -6.74
CA LYS A 132 12.12 3.70 -7.99
C LYS A 132 11.06 2.59 -7.97
N ILE A 133 10.13 2.65 -8.93
CA ILE A 133 9.09 1.63 -9.04
C ILE A 133 9.70 0.36 -9.60
N MET A 134 9.51 -0.73 -8.88
CA MET A 134 9.88 -2.09 -9.25
C MET A 134 8.63 -2.96 -9.16
N ARG A 135 8.73 -4.25 -9.52
CA ARG A 135 7.66 -5.22 -9.33
C ARG A 135 8.11 -6.42 -8.50
N GLU A 136 7.20 -6.90 -7.65
CA GLU A 136 7.23 -8.24 -7.09
C GLU A 136 6.05 -9.01 -7.70
N GLY A 137 6.33 -9.94 -8.61
CA GLY A 137 5.31 -10.61 -9.41
C GLY A 137 4.47 -9.61 -10.21
N LYS A 138 3.23 -9.39 -9.78
CA LYS A 138 2.28 -8.46 -10.42
C LYS A 138 2.12 -7.13 -9.67
N TYR A 139 2.76 -6.97 -8.52
CA TYR A 139 2.53 -5.85 -7.62
C TYR A 139 3.63 -4.78 -7.80
N PRO A 140 3.27 -3.50 -8.00
CA PRO A 140 4.23 -2.40 -7.96
C PRO A 140 4.75 -2.19 -6.54
N VAL A 141 6.07 -2.03 -6.41
CA VAL A 141 6.75 -1.90 -5.12
C VAL A 141 7.79 -0.80 -5.20
N VAL A 142 7.88 0.01 -4.14
CA VAL A 142 9.07 0.82 -3.85
C VAL A 142 9.95 0.05 -2.87
N VAL A 143 11.13 -0.37 -3.34
CA VAL A 143 12.12 -1.03 -2.49
C VAL A 143 12.94 0.01 -1.76
N PHE A 144 13.05 -0.15 -0.45
CA PHE A 144 13.90 0.60 0.44
C PHE A 144 15.05 -0.31 0.91
N PRO A 145 16.16 -0.37 0.15
CA PRO A 145 17.15 -1.42 0.34
C PRO A 145 18.10 -1.14 1.50
N ASP A 146 18.74 -2.19 2.03
CA ASP A 146 19.92 -2.15 2.89
C ASP A 146 19.90 -1.10 4.02
N TYR A 147 18.79 -1.03 4.75
CA TYR A 147 18.72 -0.19 5.94
C TYR A 147 19.46 -0.87 7.08
N ASN A 148 20.65 -0.37 7.45
CA ASN A 148 21.34 -0.79 8.66
C ASN A 148 20.63 -0.20 9.89
N ILE A 149 20.10 -1.07 10.75
CA ILE A 149 19.28 -0.69 11.89
C ILE A 149 20.02 -0.86 13.21
N GLY A 150 20.76 -1.97 13.39
CA GLY A 150 21.52 -2.23 14.61
C GLY A 150 20.67 -2.51 15.87
N PHE A 151 19.35 -2.67 15.72
CA PHE A 151 18.42 -3.05 16.80
C PHE A 151 17.21 -3.78 16.23
N LYS A 152 16.54 -4.58 17.06
CA LYS A 152 15.40 -5.42 16.64
C LYS A 152 14.04 -4.88 17.07
N LYS A 153 13.92 -4.41 18.31
CA LYS A 153 12.64 -3.96 18.87
C LYS A 153 12.35 -2.50 18.51
N ILE A 154 11.29 -2.29 17.73
CA ILE A 154 10.90 -0.98 17.22
C ILE A 154 9.58 -0.57 17.83
N LYS A 155 9.61 0.54 18.57
CA LYS A 155 8.42 1.16 19.12
C LYS A 155 7.53 1.72 18.02
N MET A 156 8.15 2.31 16.99
CA MET A 156 7.41 2.96 15.91
C MET A 156 8.29 3.13 14.66
N ALA A 157 7.69 3.00 13.49
CA ALA A 157 8.21 3.51 12.23
C ALA A 157 7.33 4.65 11.72
N LYS A 158 7.95 5.65 11.09
CA LYS A 158 7.24 6.71 10.36
C LYS A 158 7.79 6.83 8.96
N ALA A 159 6.91 6.81 7.96
CA ALA A 159 7.27 7.07 6.58
C ALA A 159 6.58 8.33 6.04
N TYR A 160 7.29 9.07 5.20
CA TYR A 160 6.75 10.22 4.47
C TYR A 160 7.43 10.39 3.12
N LEU A 161 6.69 10.92 2.16
CA LEU A 161 7.18 11.30 0.85
C LEU A 161 7.56 12.77 0.85
N TYR A 162 8.66 13.10 0.19
CA TYR A 162 9.08 14.49 -0.01
C TYR A 162 9.81 14.66 -1.34
N ASN A 163 9.82 15.88 -1.84
CA ASN A 163 10.60 16.27 -3.01
C ASN A 163 11.29 17.63 -2.72
N LYS A 164 11.76 18.32 -3.76
CA LYS A 164 12.36 19.66 -3.64
C LYS A 164 11.40 20.72 -3.10
N ASP A 165 10.09 20.53 -3.27
CA ASP A 165 9.03 21.45 -2.87
C ASP A 165 8.59 21.21 -1.41
N GLY A 166 9.08 20.14 -0.78
CA GLY A 166 8.84 19.83 0.63
C GLY A 166 8.24 18.44 0.84
N ILE A 167 7.69 18.23 2.04
CA ILE A 167 6.99 16.99 2.41
C ILE A 167 5.62 16.99 1.71
N LEU A 168 5.27 15.89 1.06
CA LEU A 168 3.94 15.70 0.48
C LEU A 168 2.90 15.70 1.61
N ASN A 169 1.89 16.56 1.49
CA ASN A 169 0.79 16.69 2.43
C ASN A 169 1.26 16.78 3.90
N PRO A 170 2.02 17.83 4.27
CA PRO A 170 2.67 17.91 5.59
C PRO A 170 1.69 17.98 6.76
N ASN A 171 0.44 18.37 6.50
CA ASN A 171 -0.64 18.46 7.48
C ASN A 171 -1.43 17.14 7.62
N LYS A 172 -1.21 16.15 6.75
CA LYS A 172 -1.86 14.85 6.82
C LYS A 172 -1.07 13.93 7.75
N GLN A 173 -1.76 12.94 8.32
CA GLN A 173 -1.11 11.90 9.11
C GLN A 173 -0.06 11.18 8.25
N LYS A 174 1.14 11.02 8.79
CA LYS A 174 2.20 10.22 8.18
C LYS A 174 1.81 8.74 8.23
N LEU A 175 2.43 7.92 7.38
CA LEU A 175 2.34 6.48 7.54
C LEU A 175 3.05 6.09 8.84
N ILE A 176 2.36 5.40 9.74
CA ILE A 176 2.89 4.97 11.03
C ILE A 176 2.69 3.47 11.17
N ILE A 177 3.75 2.76 11.54
CA ILE A 177 3.70 1.37 12.00
C ILE A 177 4.10 1.41 13.48
N LYS A 178 3.32 0.77 14.35
CA LYS A 178 3.61 0.71 15.79
C LYS A 178 4.11 -0.68 16.15
N GLU A 179 5.01 -0.74 17.12
CA GLU A 179 5.37 -1.95 17.87
C GLU A 179 5.60 -3.19 17.00
N PHE A 180 6.83 -3.36 16.50
CA PHE A 180 7.23 -4.53 15.73
C PHE A 180 8.68 -4.92 16.00
N SER A 181 9.05 -6.13 15.55
CA SER A 181 10.40 -6.66 15.68
C SER A 181 10.95 -7.10 14.33
N LEU A 182 12.27 -7.04 14.22
CA LEU A 182 13.05 -7.43 13.04
C LEU A 182 13.92 -8.67 13.28
#